data_AF-A0A967HA80-F1
#
_entry.id   AF-A0A967HA80-F1
#
_cell.length_a   1.000
_cell.length_b   1.000
_cell.length_c   1.000
_cell.angle_alpha   90.00
_cell.angle_beta   90.00
_cell.angle_gamma   90.00
#
_symmetry.space_group_name_H-M   'P 1'
#
loop_
_entity.id
_entity.type
_entity.pdbx_description
1 polymer ?
#
loop_
_entity_poly.entity_id
_entity_poly.type
_entity_poly.pdbx_seq_one_letter_code
_entity_poly.pdbx_strand_id
1 'polypeptide(L)'
;DGCHIASMGGTWMVAVYGFAGMRDYDGEITFDPRLPVYLDELSFHLRIRGQRLKVHITQSKATYLLEDGVELKISHQGKACLLKEGAEKSFKNKKSKRSRSAQN
;
A
#
# COMPACT_ATOMS: atom_id res chain seq x y z
N ASP A 1 5.11 -19.82 -24.44
CA ASP A 1 4.74 -19.69 -23.02
C ASP A 1 5.30 -18.37 -22.47
N GLY A 2 4.64 -17.24 -22.75
CA GLY A 2 5.20 -15.91 -22.49
C GLY A 2 4.18 -14.85 -22.10
N CYS A 3 2.90 -15.23 -22.01
CA CYS A 3 1.81 -14.32 -21.64
C CYS A 3 1.58 -14.28 -20.11
N HIS A 4 1.93 -15.34 -19.39
CA HIS A 4 1.59 -15.47 -17.96
C HIS A 4 2.42 -14.56 -17.04
N ILE A 5 3.69 -14.31 -17.36
CA ILE A 5 4.56 -13.45 -16.54
C ILE A 5 4.10 -11.98 -16.58
N ALA A 6 3.65 -11.50 -17.73
CA ALA A 6 3.11 -10.14 -17.87
C ALA A 6 1.81 -9.94 -17.07
N SER A 7 0.92 -10.94 -17.06
CA SER A 7 -0.32 -10.89 -16.28
C SER A 7 -0.08 -10.93 -14.77
N MET A 8 0.91 -11.71 -14.30
CA MET A 8 1.27 -11.75 -12.88
C MET A 8 1.87 -10.43 -12.39
N GLY A 9 2.71 -9.80 -13.22
CA GLY A 9 3.20 -8.45 -12.97
C GLY A 9 2.06 -7.43 -12.91
N GLY A 10 1.12 -7.50 -13.86
CA GLY A 10 -0.06 -6.63 -13.90
C GLY A 10 -0.90 -6.69 -12.62
N THR A 11 -1.18 -7.89 -12.10
CA THR A 11 -1.96 -8.06 -10.86
C THR A 11 -1.24 -7.47 -9.65
N TRP A 12 0.07 -7.68 -9.51
CA TRP A 12 0.86 -7.07 -8.44
C TRP A 12 0.85 -5.54 -8.54
N MET A 13 1.03 -5.01 -9.75
CA MET A 13 0.98 -3.57 -9.99
C MET A 13 -0.38 -2.97 -9.62
N VAL A 14 -1.49 -3.64 -9.98
CA VAL A 14 -2.84 -3.21 -9.59
C VAL A 14 -3.04 -3.28 -8.08
N ALA A 15 -2.54 -4.32 -7.41
CA ALA A 15 -2.64 -4.42 -5.96
C ALA A 15 -1.86 -3.29 -5.25
N VAL A 16 -0.61 -3.06 -5.64
CA VAL A 16 0.29 -2.12 -4.95
C VAL A 16 0.06 -0.67 -5.38
N TYR A 17 0.10 -0.38 -6.68
CA TYR A 17 -0.06 0.98 -7.19
C TYR A 17 -1.53 1.39 -7.38
N GLY A 18 -2.44 0.42 -7.46
CA GLY A 18 -3.89 0.66 -7.53
C GLY A 18 -4.53 0.65 -6.14
N PHE A 19 -4.72 -0.52 -5.55
CA PHE A 19 -5.50 -0.68 -4.30
C PHE A 19 -4.79 -0.17 -3.05
N ALA A 20 -3.49 -0.45 -2.89
CA ALA A 20 -2.72 0.13 -1.80
C ALA A 20 -2.38 1.61 -2.03
N GLY A 21 -2.55 2.09 -3.27
CA GLY A 21 -2.29 3.48 -3.66
C GLY A 21 -0.86 3.91 -3.39
N MET A 22 0.10 2.98 -3.52
CA MET A 22 1.51 3.29 -3.32
C MET A 22 2.00 4.25 -4.41
N ARG A 23 2.71 5.31 -4.03
CA ARG A 23 3.49 6.17 -4.93
C ARG A 23 4.87 6.41 -4.36
N ASP A 24 5.85 6.45 -5.24
CA ASP A 24 7.23 6.87 -4.96
C ASP A 24 7.41 8.25 -5.60
N TYR A 25 7.72 9.25 -4.77
CA TYR A 25 8.05 10.60 -5.22
C TYR A 25 9.38 11.00 -4.57
N ASP A 26 10.44 11.12 -5.38
CA ASP A 26 11.78 11.49 -4.91
C ASP A 26 12.30 10.59 -3.75
N GLY A 27 11.88 9.33 -3.74
CA GLY A 27 12.22 8.38 -2.69
C GLY A 27 11.41 8.52 -1.39
N GLU A 28 10.40 9.39 -1.34
CA GLU A 28 9.36 9.36 -0.32
C GLU A 28 8.22 8.43 -0.75
N ILE A 29 8.05 7.34 0.02
CA ILE A 29 6.98 6.38 -0.22
C ILE A 29 5.70 6.86 0.45
N THR A 30 4.65 7.01 -0.35
CA THR A 30 3.32 7.40 0.08
C THR A 30 2.32 6.28 -0.20
N PHE A 31 1.32 6.15 0.67
CA PHE A 31 0.22 5.18 0.54
C PHE A 31 -1.11 5.91 0.66
N ASP A 32 -1.98 5.75 -0.33
CA ASP A 32 -3.38 6.18 -0.29
C ASP A 32 -4.30 4.95 -0.50
N PRO A 33 -4.43 4.07 0.51
CA PRO A 33 -5.12 2.80 0.34
C PRO A 33 -6.61 2.99 0.08
N ARG A 34 -7.10 2.36 -0.99
CA ARG A 34 -8.50 2.32 -1.41
C ARG A 34 -8.85 0.92 -1.87
N LEU A 35 -9.29 0.09 -0.92
CA LEU A 35 -9.80 -1.23 -1.26
C LEU A 35 -11.19 -1.13 -1.89
N PRO A 36 -11.47 -1.91 -2.94
CA PRO A 36 -12.82 -2.08 -3.43
C PRO A 36 -13.68 -2.86 -2.42
N VAL A 37 -15.00 -2.69 -2.47
CA VAL A 37 -15.93 -3.30 -1.49
C VAL A 37 -15.91 -4.84 -1.46
N TYR A 38 -15.44 -5.49 -2.52
CA TYR A 38 -15.36 -6.94 -2.65
C TYR A 38 -14.06 -7.54 -2.10
N LEU A 39 -13.11 -6.72 -1.64
CA LEU A 39 -11.82 -7.17 -1.13
C LEU A 39 -11.69 -6.76 0.34
N ASP A 40 -11.81 -7.70 1.27
CA ASP A 40 -11.77 -7.41 2.71
C ASP A 40 -10.40 -6.91 3.18
N GLU A 41 -9.34 -7.52 2.66
CA GLU A 41 -7.97 -7.20 3.00
C GLU A 41 -6.98 -7.42 1.86
N LEU A 42 -5.84 -6.75 1.98
CA LEU A 42 -4.69 -6.87 1.09
C LEU A 42 -3.41 -6.86 1.94
N SER A 43 -2.60 -7.92 1.82
CA SER A 43 -1.33 -8.06 2.52
C SER A 43 -0.20 -8.32 1.55
N PHE A 44 0.90 -7.59 1.68
CA PHE A 44 2.08 -7.80 0.85
C PHE A 44 3.36 -7.25 1.50
N HIS A 45 4.51 -7.64 0.95
CA HIS A 45 5.82 -7.16 1.39
C HIS A 45 6.44 -6.29 0.30
N LEU A 46 7.09 -5.21 0.71
CA LEU A 46 7.87 -4.33 -0.15
C LEU A 46 9.31 -4.31 0.32
N ARG A 47 10.23 -4.20 -0.64
CA ARG A 47 11.62 -3.88 -0.35
C ARG A 47 11.91 -2.44 -0.77
N ILE A 48 12.16 -1.57 0.20
CA ILE A 48 12.41 -0.15 -0.02
C ILE A 48 13.80 0.17 0.52
N ARG A 49 14.71 0.59 -0.37
CA ARG A 49 16.11 0.91 -0.01
C ARG A 49 16.78 -0.21 0.80
N GLY A 50 16.56 -1.46 0.40
CA GLY A 50 17.10 -2.65 1.07
C GLY A 50 16.28 -3.17 2.25
N GLN A 51 15.42 -2.33 2.83
CA GLN A 51 14.59 -2.63 4.02
C GLN A 51 13.28 -3.33 3.65
N ARG A 52 12.79 -4.24 4.50
CA ARG A 52 11.54 -4.99 4.28
C ARG A 52 10.38 -4.40 5.06
N LEU A 53 9.39 -3.89 4.33
CA LEU A 53 8.15 -3.37 4.87
C LEU A 53 7.01 -4.35 4.58
N LYS A 54 6.34 -4.83 5.63
CA LYS A 54 5.06 -5.52 5.52
C LYS A 54 3.93 -4.51 5.58
N VAL A 55 3.03 -4.60 4.60
CA VAL A 55 1.85 -3.74 4.48
C VAL A 55 0.62 -4.62 4.57
N HIS A 56 -0.26 -4.32 5.52
CA HIS A 56 -1.56 -4.95 5.68
C HIS A 56 -2.66 -3.91 5.64
N ILE A 57 -3.57 -4.04 4.70
CA ILE A 57 -4.65 -3.07 4.48
C ILE A 57 -5.96 -3.81 4.63
N THR A 58 -6.88 -3.22 5.37
CA THR A 58 -8.28 -3.65 5.48
C THR A 58 -9.17 -2.50 5.00
N GLN A 59 -10.49 -2.72 4.96
CA GLN A 59 -11.45 -1.65 4.66
C GLN A 59 -11.35 -0.43 5.60
N SER A 60 -10.92 -0.64 6.84
CA SER A 60 -10.98 0.39 7.90
C SER A 60 -9.62 0.98 8.27
N LYS A 61 -8.54 0.22 8.09
CA LYS A 61 -7.19 0.59 8.52
C LYS A 61 -6.10 0.04 7.61
N ALA A 62 -4.95 0.69 7.62
CA ALA A 62 -3.71 0.19 7.06
C ALA A 62 -2.66 0.10 8.17
N THR A 63 -1.93 -1.00 8.16
CA THR A 63 -0.94 -1.38 9.15
C THR A 63 0.39 -1.58 8.43
N TYR A 64 1.43 -0.93 8.95
CA TYR A 64 2.77 -0.93 8.39
C TYR A 64 3.74 -1.45 9.44
N LEU A 65 4.45 -2.53 9.12
CA LEU A 65 5.46 -3.15 9.97
C LEU A 65 6.80 -3.17 9.23
N LEU A 66 7.80 -2.52 9.80
CA LEU A 66 9.18 -2.62 9.29
C LEU A 66 9.78 -3.91 9.86
N GLU A 67 9.82 -4.97 9.06
CA GLU A 67 10.30 -6.29 9.50
C GLU A 67 11.83 -6.37 9.54
N ASP A 68 12.50 -5.66 8.63
CA ASP A 68 13.96 -5.68 8.48
C ASP A 68 14.45 -4.30 8.01
N GLY A 69 15.38 -3.71 8.75
CA GLY A 69 15.93 -2.38 8.46
C GLY A 69 15.89 -1.43 9.65
N VAL A 70 16.74 -0.40 9.62
CA VAL A 70 16.96 0.50 10.75
C VAL A 70 15.80 1.49 10.94
N GLU A 71 15.42 2.17 9.86
CA GLU A 71 14.44 3.24 9.89
C GLU A 71 13.86 3.50 8.49
N LEU A 72 12.53 3.58 8.42
CA LEU A 72 11.83 3.87 7.18
C LEU A 72 10.78 4.95 7.37
N LYS A 73 10.92 6.03 6.62
CA LYS A 73 9.91 7.09 6.52
C LYS A 73 8.90 6.73 5.43
N ILE A 74 7.63 6.70 5.80
CA ILE A 74 6.52 6.55 4.85
C ILE A 74 5.47 7.65 5.12
N SER A 75 4.52 7.82 4.21
CA SER A 75 3.36 8.69 4.43
C SER A 75 2.07 7.94 4.16
N HIS A 76 1.12 8.00 5.09
CA HIS A 76 -0.22 7.44 4.92
C HIS A 76 -1.22 8.58 4.71
N GLN A 77 -1.76 8.71 3.48
CA GLN A 77 -2.77 9.71 3.11
C GLN A 77 -2.39 11.16 3.48
N GLY A 78 -1.10 11.49 3.33
CA GLY A 78 -0.51 12.79 3.66
C GLY A 78 0.03 12.89 5.09
N LYS A 79 -0.16 11.87 5.94
CA LYS A 79 0.41 11.82 7.29
C LYS A 79 1.73 11.05 7.28
N ALA A 80 2.84 11.78 7.37
CA ALA A 80 4.16 11.19 7.50
C ALA A 80 4.29 10.39 8.80
N CYS A 81 4.95 9.24 8.74
CA CYS A 81 5.31 8.45 9.90
C CYS A 81 6.65 7.75 9.70
N LEU A 82 7.36 7.61 10.81
CA LEU A 82 8.64 6.94 10.88
C LEU A 82 8.46 5.56 11.51
N LEU A 83 8.93 4.52 10.84
CA LEU A 83 8.95 3.15 11.32
C LEU A 83 10.37 2.79 11.71
N LYS A 84 10.50 2.06 12.81
CA LYS A 84 11.76 1.44 13.27
C LYS A 84 11.65 -0.06 13.14
N GLU A 85 12.78 -0.76 13.14
CA GLU A 85 12.80 -2.22 13.08
C GLU A 85 11.85 -2.86 14.11
N GLY A 86 11.03 -3.81 13.66
CA GLY A 86 10.04 -4.51 14.47
C GLY A 86 8.85 -3.64 14.90
N ALA A 87 8.82 -2.35 14.57
CA ALA A 87 7.73 -1.45 14.96
C ALA A 87 6.57 -1.53 13.96
N GLU A 88 5.37 -1.67 14.51
CA GLU A 88 4.12 -1.61 13.77
C GLU A 88 3.42 -0.26 13.99
N LYS A 89 2.90 0.35 12.92
CA LYS A 89 1.98 1.49 13.01
C LYS A 89 0.73 1.26 12.19
N SER A 90 -0.42 1.49 12.83
CA SER A 90 -1.75 1.39 12.21
C SER A 90 -2.39 2.76 12.04
N PHE A 91 -2.99 3.00 10.89
CA PHE A 91 -3.68 4.23 10.51
C PHE A 91 -5.09 3.92 9.99
N LYS A 92 -6.07 4.79 10.24
CA LYS A 92 -7.43 4.63 9.71
C LYS A 92 -7.46 5.04 8.23
N ASN A 93 -8.14 4.24 7.41
CA ASN A 93 -8.31 4.55 6.00
C ASN A 93 -9.44 5.57 5.82
N LYS A 94 -9.25 6.55 4.92
CA LYS A 94 -10.37 7.37 4.45
C LYS A 94 -11.38 6.45 3.77
N LYS A 95 -12.66 6.66 4.06
CA LYS A 95 -13.73 5.97 3.33
C LYS A 95 -13.57 6.28 1.86
N SER A 96 -13.50 5.24 1.03
CA SER A 96 -13.52 5.39 -0.41
C SER A 96 -14.75 6.22 -0.79
N LYS A 97 -14.52 7.43 -1.31
CA LYS A 97 -15.61 8.22 -1.90
C LYS A 97 -16.08 7.38 -3.08
N ARG A 98 -17.33 6.88 -3.04
CA ARG A 98 -17.98 6.32 -4.23
C ARG A 98 -17.79 7.32 -5.36
N SER A 99 -16.97 6.99 -6.35
CA SER A 99 -17.05 7.67 -7.64
C SER A 99 -18.46 7.43 -8.15
N ARG A 100 -19.32 8.44 -7.97
CA ARG A 100 -20.44 8.66 -8.88
C ARG A 100 -19.79 9.08 -10.20
N SER A 101 -19.35 8.13 -11.00
CA SER A 101 -19.24 8.37 -12.43
C SER A 101 -20.66 8.28 -12.97
N ALA A 102 -21.19 9.46 -13.26
CA ALA A 102 -22.43 9.65 -13.96
C ALA A 102 -22.40 8.86 -15.27
N GLN A 103 -23.49 8.13 -15.45
CA GLN A 103 -24.00 7.67 -16.73
C GLN A 103 -24.15 8.90 -17.64
N ASN A 104 -23.50 8.89 -18.79
CA ASN A 104 -23.91 9.68 -19.95
C ASN A 104 -23.57 8.92 -21.22
#